data_AF-A0A820JSB4-F1
#
_entry.id   AF-A0A820JSB4-F1
#
_cell.length_a   1.000
_cell.length_b   1.000
_cell.length_c   1.000
_cell.angle_alpha   90.00
_cell.angle_beta   90.00
_cell.angle_gamma   90.00
#
_symmetry.space_group_name_H-M   'P 1'
#
loop_
_entity.id
_entity.type
_entity.pdbx_description
1 polymer ?
#
loop_
_entity_poly.entity_id
_entity_poly.type
_entity_poly.pdbx_seq_one_letter_code
_entity_poly.pdbx_strand_id
1 'polypeptide(L)'
;MLKKIVSGGQTGVDRAALDVAIELNYQYGGWCPRGRKAEDGMIDPIKYANLQETSTDDYSQRTEYNVRDSDGTLIMIIGNE
;
A
#
# COMPACT_ATOMS: atom_id res chain seq x y z
N MET A 1 7.52 7.19 -17.40
CA MET A 1 6.60 6.06 -17.63
C MET A 1 6.45 5.32 -16.30
N LEU A 2 5.21 5.04 -15.86
CA LEU A 2 4.95 4.36 -14.58
C LEU A 2 5.34 2.88 -14.68
N LYS A 3 6.17 2.40 -13.75
CA LYS A 3 6.65 1.00 -13.74
C LYS A 3 6.01 0.16 -12.64
N LYS A 4 5.79 0.74 -11.47
CA LYS A 4 5.29 0.05 -10.29
C LYS A 4 4.42 1.00 -9.45
N ILE A 5 3.36 0.46 -8.86
CA ILE A 5 2.56 1.14 -7.84
C ILE A 5 2.92 0.52 -6.48
N VAL A 6 3.26 1.36 -5.51
CA VAL A 6 3.49 0.93 -4.12
C VAL A 6 2.47 1.57 -3.20
N SER A 7 2.01 0.82 -2.20
CA SER A 7 0.99 1.25 -1.27
C SER A 7 1.09 0.45 0.03
N GLY A 8 0.57 1.01 1.14
CA GLY A 8 0.61 0.35 2.43
C GLY A 8 -0.45 -0.72 2.67
N GLY A 9 -1.39 -0.89 1.73
CA GLY A 9 -2.45 -1.87 1.85
C GLY A 9 -3.44 -1.57 2.98
N GLN A 10 -3.63 -0.32 3.37
CA GLN A 10 -4.79 0.08 4.17
C GLN A 10 -6.09 0.01 3.34
N THR A 11 -7.23 0.06 4.01
CA THR A 11 -8.54 0.38 3.40
C THR A 11 -8.48 1.69 2.60
N GLY A 12 -9.43 1.87 1.67
CA GLY A 12 -9.53 3.11 0.87
C GLY A 12 -8.48 3.22 -0.24
N VAL A 13 -7.80 4.37 -0.31
CA VAL A 13 -6.89 4.73 -1.42
C VAL A 13 -5.76 3.72 -1.59
N ASP A 14 -5.21 3.23 -0.48
CA ASP A 14 -4.13 2.25 -0.50
C ASP A 14 -4.55 0.98 -1.24
N ARG A 15 -5.74 0.44 -0.95
CA ARG A 15 -6.27 -0.75 -1.62
C ARG A 15 -6.64 -0.49 -3.07
N ALA A 16 -7.28 0.64 -3.34
CA ALA A 16 -7.65 1.02 -4.70
C ALA A 16 -6.41 1.10 -5.62
N ALA A 17 -5.29 1.62 -5.12
CA ALA A 17 -4.04 1.67 -5.86
C ALA A 17 -3.50 0.26 -6.20
N LEU A 18 -3.56 -0.68 -5.25
CA LEU A 18 -3.14 -2.07 -5.47
C LEU A 18 -4.09 -2.80 -6.42
N ASP A 19 -5.40 -2.61 -6.27
CA ASP A 19 -6.42 -3.25 -7.09
C ASP A 19 -6.31 -2.83 -8.56
N VAL A 20 -6.17 -1.52 -8.83
CA VAL A 20 -5.96 -1.00 -10.19
C VAL A 20 -4.64 -1.51 -10.76
N ALA A 21 -3.58 -1.61 -9.95
CA ALA A 21 -2.31 -2.16 -10.42
C ALA A 21 -2.46 -3.64 -10.86
N ILE A 22 -3.17 -4.45 -10.07
CA ILE A 22 -3.46 -5.85 -10.37
C ILE A 22 -4.33 -5.97 -11.64
N GLU A 23 -5.43 -5.22 -11.70
CA GLU A 23 -6.38 -5.25 -12.81
C GLU A 23 -5.74 -4.87 -14.15
N LEU A 24 -4.87 -3.84 -14.13
CA LEU A 24 -4.19 -3.34 -15.31
C LEU A 24 -2.83 -4.02 -15.57
N ASN A 25 -2.48 -5.06 -14.81
CA ASN A 25 -1.20 -5.79 -14.91
C ASN A 25 0.05 -4.90 -14.76
N TYR A 26 -0.02 -3.86 -13.94
CA TYR A 26 1.17 -3.14 -13.49
C TYR A 26 1.86 -3.88 -12.36
N GLN A 27 3.18 -3.72 -12.24
CA GLN A 27 3.87 -4.21 -11.05
C GLN A 27 3.31 -3.50 -9.82
N TYR A 28 3.11 -4.24 -8.73
CA TYR A 28 2.66 -3.68 -7.47
C TYR A 28 3.50 -4.20 -6.30
N GLY A 29 3.39 -3.53 -5.16
CA GLY A 29 3.94 -3.98 -3.88
C GLY A 29 3.82 -2.89 -2.83
N GLY A 30 4.76 -2.88 -1.89
CA GLY A 30 4.82 -1.87 -0.84
C GLY A 30 4.98 -2.50 0.54
N TRP A 31 5.06 -1.64 1.54
CA TRP A 31 5.26 -2.01 2.93
C TRP A 31 3.94 -1.97 3.69
N CYS A 32 3.56 -3.05 4.37
CA CYS A 32 2.43 -3.08 5.29
C CYS A 32 2.89 -3.33 6.73
N PRO A 33 2.08 -3.05 7.76
CA PRO A 33 2.46 -3.34 9.14
C PRO A 33 2.71 -4.83 9.35
N ARG A 34 3.54 -5.19 10.33
CA ARG A 34 3.68 -6.56 10.81
C ARG A 34 2.31 -7.16 11.17
N GLY A 35 2.09 -8.42 10.81
CA GLY A 35 0.80 -9.10 10.89
C GLY A 35 -0.17 -8.66 9.79
N ARG A 36 0.30 -7.90 8.79
CA ARG A 36 -0.49 -7.39 7.66
C ARG A 36 -1.77 -6.68 8.11
N LYS A 37 -1.68 -5.81 9.13
CA LYS A 37 -2.84 -5.14 9.73
C LYS A 37 -3.40 -4.04 8.82
N ALA A 38 -4.72 -3.97 8.75
CA ALA A 38 -5.51 -2.87 8.20
C ALA A 38 -6.76 -2.65 9.10
N GLU A 39 -7.50 -1.57 8.86
CA GLU A 39 -8.72 -1.22 9.61
C GLU A 39 -9.82 -2.27 9.46
N ASP A 40 -9.88 -2.92 8.30
CA ASP A 40 -10.84 -3.99 7.98
C ASP A 40 -10.32 -5.40 8.34
N GLY A 41 -9.21 -5.48 9.07
CA GLY A 41 -8.59 -6.73 9.51
C GLY A 41 -7.30 -7.04 8.76
N MET A 42 -7.01 -8.33 8.60
CA MET A 42 -5.77 -8.77 7.96
C MET A 42 -5.85 -8.58 6.44
N ILE A 43 -4.82 -7.96 5.87
CA ILE A 43 -4.66 -7.83 4.43
C ILE A 43 -4.47 -9.21 3.79
N ASP A 44 -5.32 -9.55 2.81
CA ASP A 44 -5.28 -10.81 2.08
C ASP A 44 -3.86 -11.13 1.55
N PRO A 45 -3.23 -12.24 1.98
CA PRO A 45 -1.87 -12.60 1.58
C PRO A 45 -1.79 -13.19 0.16
N ILE A 46 -2.90 -13.69 -0.38
CA ILE A 46 -2.96 -14.28 -1.72
C ILE A 46 -3.17 -13.17 -2.74
N LYS A 47 -4.16 -12.29 -2.51
CA LYS A 47 -4.47 -11.20 -3.44
C LYS A 47 -3.34 -10.17 -3.50
N TYR A 48 -2.74 -9.83 -2.36
CA TYR A 48 -1.67 -8.82 -2.26
C TYR A 48 -0.32 -9.45 -1.90
N ALA A 49 0.05 -10.51 -2.61
CA ALA A 49 1.24 -11.32 -2.35
C ALA A 49 2.57 -10.53 -2.38
N ASN A 50 2.62 -9.42 -3.12
CA ASN A 50 3.84 -8.60 -3.25
C ASN A 50 4.01 -7.53 -2.15
N LEU A 51 3.14 -7.50 -1.13
CA LEU A 51 3.34 -6.66 0.06
C LEU A 51 4.32 -7.30 1.03
N GLN A 52 5.24 -6.48 1.54
CA GLN A 52 6.24 -6.87 2.52
C GLN A 52 5.90 -6.29 3.88
N GLU A 53 5.99 -7.10 4.93
CA GLU A 53 5.76 -6.62 6.28
C GLU A 53 6.94 -5.78 6.78
N THR A 54 6.63 -4.68 7.44
CA THR A 54 7.62 -3.92 8.19
C THR A 54 8.03 -4.66 9.46
N SER A 55 9.15 -4.21 10.04
CA SER A 55 9.67 -4.78 11.27
C SER A 55 8.74 -4.61 12.47
N THR A 56 7.77 -3.69 12.44
CA THR A 56 6.79 -3.41 13.51
C THR A 56 5.37 -3.38 12.97
N ASP A 57 4.37 -3.43 13.84
CA ASP A 57 2.96 -3.27 13.48
C ASP A 57 2.47 -1.81 13.53
N ASP A 58 3.39 -0.85 13.64
CA ASP A 58 3.11 0.59 13.61
C ASP A 58 2.85 1.07 12.18
N TYR A 59 1.72 1.77 11.99
CA TYR A 59 1.35 2.38 10.72
C TYR A 59 2.30 3.49 10.27
N SER A 60 3.03 4.13 11.19
CA SER A 60 3.97 5.18 10.86
C SER A 60 5.16 4.63 10.07
N GLN A 61 5.71 3.49 10.52
CA GLN A 61 6.87 2.85 9.87
C GLN A 61 6.56 2.43 8.42
N ARG A 62 5.42 1.78 8.18
CA ARG A 62 5.04 1.38 6.81
C ARG A 62 4.80 2.60 5.92
N THR A 63 4.29 3.69 6.47
CA THR A 63 4.06 4.93 5.70
C THR A 63 5.39 5.56 5.28
N GLU A 64 6.31 5.70 6.23
CA GLU A 64 7.67 6.17 5.97
C GLU A 64 8.39 5.32 4.92
N TYR A 65 8.31 3.98 5.02
CA TYR A 65 9.01 3.11 4.09
C TYR A 65 8.42 3.16 2.67
N ASN A 66 7.10 3.30 2.52
CA ASN A 66 6.49 3.47 1.19
C ASN A 66 6.86 4.82 0.55
N VAL A 67 7.05 5.88 1.34
CA VAL A 67 7.55 7.17 0.85
C VAL A 67 9.05 7.09 0.51
N ARG A 68 9.85 6.44 1.36
CA ARG A 68 11.30 6.28 1.18
C ARG A 68 11.64 5.44 -0.07
N ASP A 69 10.91 4.35 -0.28
CA ASP A 69 11.22 3.34 -1.30
C ASP A 69 10.40 3.53 -2.60
N SER A 70 9.90 4.75 -2.85
CA SER A 70 9.23 5.12 -4.10
C SER A 70 9.91 6.33 -4.74
N ASP A 71 9.74 6.48 -6.06
CA ASP A 71 10.23 7.65 -6.80
C ASP A 71 9.33 8.89 -6.57
N GLY A 72 8.17 8.71 -5.94
CA GLY A 72 7.20 9.77 -5.67
C GLY A 72 5.96 9.26 -4.95
N THR A 73 5.23 10.18 -4.32
CA THR A 73 4.00 9.89 -3.55
C THR A 73 2.86 10.77 -4.04
N LEU A 74 1.76 10.14 -4.43
CA LEU A 74 0.49 10.81 -4.70
C LEU A 74 -0.43 10.61 -3.49
N ILE A 75 -0.92 11.72 -2.93
CA ILE A 75 -1.89 11.71 -1.84
C ILE A 75 -3.26 12.07 -2.44
N MET A 76 -4.25 11.20 -2.26
CA MET A 76 -5.62 11.44 -2.67
C MET A 76 -6.49 11.57 -1.43
N ILE A 77 -7.16 12.71 -1.30
CA ILE A 77 -8.10 13.00 -0.23
C ILE A 77 -9.35 13.63 -0.83
N ILE A 78 -10.49 13.40 -0.19
CA ILE A 78 -11.67 14.22 -0.44
C ILE A 78 -11.50 15.46 0.43
N GLY A 79 -11.27 16.61 -0.19
CA GLY A 79 -11.26 17.89 0.50
C GLY A 79 -12.67 18.24 0.96
N ASN A 80 -12.79 18.84 2.14
CA ASN A 80 -14.00 19.54 2.53
C ASN A 80 -13.82 21.02 2.17
N GLU A 81 -14.88 21.66 1.65
CA GLU A 81 -14.94 23.12 1.46
C GLU A 81 -14.86 23.89 2.78
#